data_AF-A0A966MZW0-F1
#
_entry.id   AF-A0A966MZW0-F1
#
_cell.length_a   1.000
_cell.length_b   1.000
_cell.length_c   1.000
_cell.angle_alpha   90.00
_cell.angle_beta   90.00
_cell.angle_gamma   90.00
#
_symmetry.space_group_name_H-M   'P 1'
#
loop_
_entity.id
_entity.type
_entity.pdbx_description
1 polymer ?
#
loop_
_entity_poly.entity_id
_entity_poly.type
_entity_poly.pdbx_seq_one_letter_code
_entity_poly.pdbx_strand_id
1 'polypeptide(L)' 'MSVPARAYLSIGEVLSKLRGDFPDITISKIRFLESEGLIEPQRTPSGYRKFTTPDLERL' A
#
# COMPACT_ATOMS: atom_id res chain seq x y z
N MET A 1 -11.72 -3.26 21.21
CA MET A 1 -12.47 -2.75 20.04
C MET A 1 -11.92 -3.44 18.79
N SER A 2 -12.68 -4.36 18.19
CA SER A 2 -12.32 -4.90 16.87
C SER A 2 -12.50 -3.78 15.84
N VAL A 3 -11.39 -3.30 15.31
CA VAL A 3 -11.40 -2.55 14.05
C VAL A 3 -12.10 -3.43 13.01
N PRO A 4 -13.13 -2.96 12.30
CA PRO A 4 -13.74 -3.74 11.23
C PRO A 4 -12.64 -4.16 10.26
N ALA A 5 -12.66 -5.42 9.81
CA ALA A 5 -11.71 -5.92 8.82
C ALA A 5 -11.84 -5.07 7.54
N ARG A 6 -10.92 -4.12 7.38
CA ARG A 6 -10.91 -3.22 6.24
C ARG A 6 -10.47 -4.04 5.03
N ALA A 7 -11.24 -3.96 3.94
CA ALA A 7 -10.91 -4.62 2.67
C ALA A 7 -9.73 -3.94 1.91
N TYR A 8 -8.89 -3.18 2.62
CA TYR A 8 -7.78 -2.43 2.07
C TYR A 8 -6.61 -2.45 3.05
N LEU A 9 -5.40 -2.33 2.52
CA LEU A 9 -4.17 -2.25 3.28
C LEU A 9 -3.66 -0.82 3.38
N SER A 10 -3.04 -0.50 4.51
CA SER A 10 -2.20 0.68 4.65
C SER A 10 -0.83 0.48 4.00
N ILE A 11 -0.08 1.57 3.77
CA ILE A 11 1.28 1.49 3.22
C ILE A 11 2.24 0.66 4.09
N GLY A 12 2.02 0.62 5.41
CA GLY A 12 2.83 -0.19 6.33
C GLY A 12 2.51 -1.68 6.23
N GLU A 13 1.23 -2.04 6.02
CA GLU A 13 0.82 -3.43 5.77
C GLU A 13 1.32 -3.91 4.41
N VAL A 14 1.28 -3.06 3.38
CA VAL A 14 1.87 -3.36 2.06
C VAL A 14 3.37 -3.60 2.18
N LEU A 15 4.10 -2.71 2.85
CA LEU A 15 5.54 -2.89 3.11
C LEU A 15 5.83 -4.24 3.78
N SER A 16 5.03 -4.60 4.79
CA SER A 16 5.22 -5.84 5.55
C SER A 16 4.99 -7.08 4.69
N LYS A 17 4.03 -7.03 3.76
CA LYS A 17 3.79 -8.11 2.79
C LYS A 17 4.93 -8.22 1.77
N LEU A 18 5.36 -7.10 1.19
CA LEU A 18 6.37 -7.09 0.13
C LEU A 18 7.78 -7.42 0.64
N ARG A 19 8.08 -7.16 1.92
CA ARG A 19 9.41 -7.43 2.49
C ARG A 19 9.86 -8.89 2.39
N GLY A 20 8.94 -9.84 2.26
CA GLY A 20 9.28 -11.25 2.08
C GLY A 20 10.00 -11.51 0.76
N ASP A 21 9.49 -10.92 -0.32
CA ASP A 21 10.01 -11.11 -1.68
C ASP A 21 11.00 -10.00 -2.08
N PHE A 22 10.83 -8.80 -1.52
CA PHE A 22 11.60 -7.59 -1.82
C PHE A 22 12.17 -7.00 -0.52
N PRO A 23 13.27 -7.53 0.03
CA PRO A 23 13.80 -7.10 1.33
C PRO A 23 14.22 -5.62 1.35
N ASP A 24 14.61 -5.06 0.21
CA ASP A 24 15.02 -3.66 0.06
C ASP A 24 13.84 -2.70 -0.19
N ILE A 25 12.60 -3.20 -0.23
CA ILE A 25 11.43 -2.34 -0.41
C ILE A 25 11.25 -1.41 0.79
N THR A 26 10.97 -0.14 0.52
CA THR A 26 10.78 0.88 1.54
C THR A 26 9.50 1.66 1.27
N ILE A 27 8.98 2.33 2.30
CA ILE A 27 7.85 3.26 2.17
C ILE A 27 8.15 4.32 1.11
N SER A 28 9.39 4.83 1.08
CA SER A 28 9.82 5.83 0.10
C SER A 28 9.74 5.31 -1.34
N LYS A 29 10.14 4.05 -1.57
CA LYS A 29 10.02 3.41 -2.89
C LYS A 29 8.56 3.26 -3.32
N ILE A 30 7.68 2.82 -2.42
CA ILE A 30 6.23 2.70 -2.71
C ILE A 30 5.62 4.07 -3.04
N ARG A 31 5.97 5.13 -2.28
CA ARG A 31 5.53 6.50 -2.57
C ARG A 31 6.08 7.05 -3.88
N PHE A 32 7.31 6.68 -4.21
CA PHE A 32 7.91 7.03 -5.50
C PHE A 32 7.10 6.42 -6.65
N LEU A 33 6.77 5.12 -6.57
CA LEU A 33 5.94 4.45 -7.59
C LEU A 33 4.54 5.08 -7.74
N GLU A 34 3.94 5.52 -6.63
CA GLU A 34 2.68 6.30 -6.67
C GLU A 34 2.87 7.65 -7.35
N SER A 35 3.95 8.36 -7.05
CA SER A 35 4.25 9.67 -7.64
C SER A 35 4.53 9.58 -9.14
N GLU A 36 5.10 8.47 -9.61
CA GLU A 36 5.34 8.19 -11.03
C GLU A 36 4.07 7.67 -11.75
N GLY A 37 2.95 7.47 -11.02
CA GLY A 37 1.70 6.98 -11.59
C GLY A 37 1.68 5.49 -11.91
N LEU A 38 2.65 4.71 -11.42
CA LEU A 38 2.71 3.26 -11.63
C LEU A 38 1.68 2.52 -10.76
N ILE A 39 1.35 3.11 -9.60
CA ILE A 39 0.29 2.67 -8.71
C ILE A 39 -0.61 3.85 -8.33
N GLU A 40 -1.91 3.62 -8.17
CA GLU A 40 -2.88 4.68 -7.89
C GLU A 40 -3.82 4.26 -6.75
N PRO A 41 -3.29 4.10 -5.52
CA PRO A 41 -4.10 3.66 -4.39
C PRO A 41 -5.19 4.69 -4.08
N GLN A 42 -6.40 4.20 -3.80
CA GLN A 42 -7.50 5.05 -3.40
C GLN A 42 -7.20 5.76 -2.07
N ARG A 43 -7.89 6.88 -1.79
CA ARG A 43 -7.79 7.55 -0.50
C ARG A 43 -9.04 7.36 0.36
N THR A 44 -8.86 7.19 1.67
CA THR A 44 -9.97 7.36 2.64
C THR A 44 -10.47 8.81 2.61
N PRO A 45 -11.70 9.08 3.07
CA PRO A 45 -12.17 10.46 3.33
C PRO A 45 -11.21 11.26 4.23
N SER A 46 -10.49 10.59 5.14
CA SER A 46 -9.48 11.18 6.03
C SER A 46 -8.07 11.32 5.40
N GLY A 47 -7.90 11.02 4.10
CA GLY A 47 -6.64 11.21 3.36
C GLY A 47 -5.63 10.05 3.39
N TYR A 48 -5.85 8.99 4.17
CA TYR A 48 -4.97 7.81 4.16
C TYR A 48 -5.07 7.02 2.86
N ARG A 49 -3.94 6.42 2.44
CA ARG A 49 -3.88 5.51 1.29
C ARG A 49 -4.54 4.18 1.63
N LYS A 50 -5.34 3.68 0.69
CA LYS A 50 -5.98 2.38 0.68
C LYS A 50 -5.42 1.60 -0.50
N PHE A 51 -4.58 0.62 -0.22
CA PHE A 51 -4.08 -0.31 -1.22
C PHE A 51 -5.02 -1.50 -1.30
N THR A 52 -5.37 -1.87 -2.51
CA THR A 52 -6.18 -3.04 -2.84
C THR A 52 -5.30 -4.14 -3.43
N THR A 53 -5.86 -5.33 -3.65
CA THR A 53 -5.10 -6.44 -4.28
C THR A 53 -4.50 -6.04 -5.63
N PRO A 54 -5.20 -5.35 -6.54
CA PRO A 54 -4.60 -4.87 -7.78
C PRO A 54 -3.40 -3.93 -7.59
N ASP A 55 -3.39 -3.10 -6.54
CA ASP A 55 -2.25 -2.22 -6.25
C ASP A 55 -1.02 -3.02 -5.82
N LEU A 56 -1.22 -4.15 -5.12
CA LEU A 56 -0.15 -5.07 -4.73
C LEU A 56 0.41 -5.82 -5.93
N GLU A 57 -0.43 -6.24 -6.87
CA GLU A 57 0.03 -6.97 -8.08
C GLU A 57 0.89 -6.11 -9.01
N ARG A 58 0.82 -4.78 -8.85
CA ARG A 58 1.67 -3.81 -9.58
C ARG A 58 2.99 -3.49 -8.86
N LEU A 59 3.15 -3.93 -7.61
CA LEU A 59 4.32 -3.67 -6.75
C LEU A 59 5.29 -4.85 -6.75
#